data_AF-A0A0A9H9L4-F1
#
_entry.id   AF-A0A0A9H9L4-F1
#
_cell.length_a   1.000
_cell.length_b   1.000
_cell.length_c   1.000
_cell.angle_alpha   90.00
_cell.angle_beta   90.00
_cell.angle_gamma   90.00
#
_symmetry.space_group_name_H-M   'P 1'
#
loop_
_entity.id
_entity.type
_entity.pdbx_description
1 polymer ?
#
loop_
_entity_poly.entity_id
_entity_poly.type
_entity_poly.pdbx_seq_one_letter_code
_entity_poly.pdbx_strand_id
1 'polypeptide(L)'
;MMQLLLVGLSCANPNCEERPAMRRVVQILNREAEPVPVPRKKPLLVFSSSPSMKLQEIAFACGDEVRGGYLGTNPALSPKSEVSDIER
;
A
#
# COMPACT_ATOMS: atom_id res chain seq x y z
N MET A 1 12.78 -4.82 25.17
CA MET A 1 11.82 -5.21 24.10
C MET A 1 10.71 -4.18 23.89
N MET A 2 10.29 -3.40 24.89
CA MET A 2 9.16 -2.46 24.76
C MET A 2 9.33 -1.38 23.67
N GLN A 3 10.54 -0.83 23.50
CA GLN A 3 10.89 0.11 22.43
C GLN A 3 10.51 -0.41 21.03
N LEU A 4 10.79 -1.69 20.75
CA LEU A 4 10.55 -2.31 19.46
C LEU A 4 9.05 -2.45 19.17
N LEU A 5 8.24 -2.72 20.20
CA LEU A 5 6.78 -2.75 20.08
C LEU A 5 6.20 -1.35 19.87
N LEU A 6 6.64 -0.37 20.65
CA LEU A 6 6.16 1.02 20.53
C LEU A 6 6.48 1.61 19.16
N VAL A 7 7.71 1.40 18.66
CA VAL A 7 8.09 1.87 17.34
C VAL A 7 7.35 1.12 16.23
N GLY A 8 7.16 -0.20 16.36
CA GLY A 8 6.39 -1.00 15.40
C GLY A 8 4.93 -0.53 15.29
N LEU A 9 4.28 -0.25 16.42
CA LEU A 9 2.93 0.31 16.46
C LEU A 9 2.88 1.71 15.82
N SER A 10 3.89 2.54 16.05
CA SER A 10 3.97 3.88 15.47
C SER A 10 4.17 3.85 13.94
N CYS A 11 4.98 2.90 13.45
CA CYS A 11 5.14 2.66 12.02
C CYS A 11 3.85 2.18 11.34
N ALA A 12 2.99 1.48 12.08
CA ALA A 12 1.70 0.98 11.61
C ALA A 12 0.54 1.97 11.79
N ASN A 13 0.81 3.28 11.98
CA ASN A 13 -0.24 4.28 12.11
C ASN A 13 -1.09 4.34 10.82
N PRO A 14 -2.45 4.33 10.93
CA PRO A 14 -3.33 4.48 9.78
C PRO A 14 -3.12 5.80 9.02
N ASN A 15 -2.75 6.88 9.73
CA ASN A 15 -2.35 8.14 9.10
C ASN A 15 -0.87 8.06 8.69
N CYS A 16 -0.57 8.15 7.39
CA CYS A 16 0.79 8.04 6.88
C CYS A 16 1.70 9.19 7.35
N GLU A 17 1.13 10.39 7.52
CA GLU A 17 1.86 11.59 7.97
C GLU A 17 2.29 11.49 9.44
N GLU A 18 1.64 10.63 10.22
CA GLU A 18 2.00 10.38 11.62
C GLU A 18 3.03 9.25 11.79
N ARG A 19 3.38 8.54 10.70
CA ARG A 19 4.42 7.49 10.77
C ARG A 19 5.79 8.14 10.95
N PRO A 20 6.64 7.62 11.85
CA PRO A 20 7.97 8.19 12.04
C PRO A 20 8.86 7.95 10.82
N ALA A 21 9.70 8.95 10.49
CA ALA A 21 10.77 8.78 9.52
C ALA A 21 11.78 7.71 9.97
N MET A 22 12.40 6.99 9.03
CA MET A 22 13.36 5.91 9.35
C MET A 22 14.53 6.38 10.23
N ARG A 23 15.00 7.62 10.05
CA ARG A 23 16.01 8.21 10.94
C ARG A 23 15.56 8.19 12.41
N ARG A 24 14.31 8.55 12.68
CA ARG A 24 13.75 8.54 14.04
C ARG A 24 13.56 7.12 14.56
N VAL A 25 13.14 6.19 13.71
CA VAL A 25 13.01 4.76 14.07
C VAL A 25 14.34 4.21 14.59
N VAL A 26 15.44 4.44 13.87
CA VAL A 26 16.77 3.96 14.28
C VAL A 26 17.21 4.59 15.60
N GLN A 27 17.00 5.89 15.79
CA GLN A 27 17.31 6.56 17.07
C GLN A 27 16.55 5.94 18.24
N ILE A 28 15.25 5.63 18.07
CA ILE A 28 14.43 5.00 19.10
C ILE A 28 14.96 3.59 19.41
N LEU A 29 15.28 2.81 18.37
CA LEU A 29 15.84 1.46 18.53
C LEU A 29 17.20 1.46 19.25
N ASN A 30 18.04 2.47 18.99
CA ASN A 30 19.32 2.69 19.66
C ASN A 30 19.18 3.33 21.05
N ARG A 31 17.95 3.69 21.48
CA ARG A 31 17.67 4.41 22.73
C ARG A 31 18.27 5.81 22.80
N GLU A 32 18.53 6.42 21.65
CA GLU A 32 18.96 7.81 21.49
C GLU A 32 17.76 8.79 21.49
N ALA A 33 16.55 8.23 21.55
CA ALA A 33 15.30 8.94 21.35
C ALA A 33 14.16 8.26 22.11
N GLU A 34 13.24 9.07 22.63
CA GLU A 34 12.01 8.57 23.24
C GLU A 34 11.03 8.01 22.19
N PRO A 35 10.31 6.92 22.49
CA PRO A 35 9.27 6.38 21.62
C PRO A 35 8.12 7.36 21.43
N VAL A 36 7.44 7.24 20.27
CA VAL A 36 6.20 7.99 20.03
C VAL A 36 5.10 7.44 20.95
N PRO A 37 4.25 8.31 21.54
CA PRO A 37 3.11 7.87 22.33
C PRO A 37 2.15 7.04 21.47
N VAL A 38 1.78 5.86 21.95
CA VAL A 38 0.77 5.00 21.30
C VAL A 38 -0.40 4.73 22.25
N PRO A 39 -1.62 4.49 21.73
CA PRO A 39 -2.75 4.12 22.56
C PRO A 39 -2.48 2.85 23.37
N ARG A 40 -2.84 2.87 24.67
CA ARG A 40 -2.68 1.70 25.56
C ARG A 40 -3.67 0.58 25.31
N LYS A 41 -4.74 0.86 24.56
CA LYS A 41 -5.77 -0.10 24.17
C LYS A 41 -5.87 -0.10 22.65
N LYS A 42 -6.10 -1.28 22.08
CA LYS A 42 -6.34 -1.40 20.64
C LYS A 42 -7.56 -0.55 20.25
N PRO A 43 -7.44 0.43 19.35
CA PRO A 43 -8.60 1.13 18.85
C PRO A 43 -9.52 0.15 18.08
N LEU A 44 -10.82 0.42 18.17
CA LEU A 44 -11.80 -0.23 17.31
C LEU A 44 -11.60 0.30 15.89
N LEU A 45 -11.44 -0.61 14.94
CA LEU A 45 -11.42 -0.24 13.52
C LEU A 45 -12.87 -0.14 13.07
N VAL A 46 -13.31 1.08 12.76
CA VAL A 46 -14.62 1.34 12.18
C VAL A 46 -14.41 1.68 10.72
N PHE A 47 -14.87 0.82 9.84
CA PHE A 47 -14.86 1.08 8.40
C PHE A 47 -16.16 1.80 8.04
N SER A 48 -16.07 3.06 7.64
CA SER A 48 -17.18 3.72 6.96
C SER A 48 -17.22 3.20 5.53
N SER A 49 -18.28 2.49 5.15
CA SER A 49 -18.58 2.22 3.74
C SER A 49 -19.01 3.54 3.09
N SER A 50 -18.06 4.42 2.78
CA SER A 50 -18.33 5.51 1.84
C SER A 50 -18.46 4.89 0.44
N PRO A 51 -19.57 5.09 -0.28
CA PRO A 51 -19.77 4.45 -1.59
C PRO A 51 -19.02 5.20 -2.71
N SER A 52 -17.81 5.70 -2.46
CA SER A 52 -17.18 6.65 -3.40
C SER A 52 -16.03 6.12 -4.24
N MET A 53 -15.71 4.83 -4.16
CA MET A 53 -14.95 4.15 -5.21
C MET A 53 -15.62 2.80 -5.49
N LYS A 54 -15.96 2.55 -6.76
CA LYS A 54 -16.51 1.24 -7.14
C LYS A 54 -15.45 0.19 -6.78
N LEU A 55 -15.86 -0.90 -6.14
CA LEU A 55 -14.98 -2.03 -5.76
C LEU A 55 -14.04 -2.50 -6.90
N GLN A 56 -14.46 -2.30 -8.16
CA GLN A 56 -13.71 -2.60 -9.38
C GLN A 56 -12.43 -1.75 -9.54
N GLU A 57 -12.40 -0.51 -9.05
CA GLU A 57 -11.21 0.37 -9.10
C GLU A 57 -10.17 -0.03 -8.06
N ILE A 58 -10.59 -0.58 -6.91
CA ILE A 58 -9.69 -1.02 -5.83
C ILE A 58 -8.91 -2.28 -6.25
N ALA A 59 -9.54 -3.17 -7.02
CA ALA A 59 -8.92 -4.41 -7.49
C ALA A 59 -7.78 -4.20 -8.50
N PHE A 60 -7.62 -2.99 -9.05
CA PHE A 60 -6.61 -2.70 -10.08
C PHE A 60 -5.27 -2.19 -9.53
N ALA A 61 -5.19 -1.84 -8.23
CA ALA A 61 -4.00 -1.20 -7.65
C ALA A 61 -2.91 -2.16 -7.18
N CYS A 62 -3.15 -3.48 -7.20
CA CYS A 62 -2.11 -4.48 -6.99
C CYS A 62 -1.83 -5.18 -8.33
N GLY A 63 -1.24 -4.42 -9.26
CA GLY A 63 -0.77 -4.93 -10.53
C GLY A 63 0.50 -5.77 -10.35
N ASP A 64 0.55 -6.86 -11.09
CA ASP A 64 1.58 -7.88 -11.16
C ASP A 64 2.95 -7.31 -11.58
N GLU A 65 3.87 -7.11 -10.62
CA GLU A 65 5.29 -6.80 -10.90
C GLU A 65 6.05 -8.07 -11.30
N VAL A 66 5.62 -8.76 -12.37
CA VAL A 66 6.42 -9.78 -13.04
C VAL A 66 6.33 -9.63 -14.56
N ARG A 67 6.82 -8.50 -15.09
CA ARG A 67 7.65 -8.58 -16.30
C ARG A 67 8.49 -7.33 -16.47
N GLY A 68 9.80 -7.50 -16.30
CA GLY A 68 10.77 -6.49 -16.62
C GLY A 68 10.65 -6.02 -18.07
N GLY A 69 10.94 -4.74 -18.27
CA GLY A 69 11.13 -4.15 -19.59
C GLY A 69 10.59 -2.73 -19.67
N TYR A 70 11.46 -1.76 -19.41
CA TYR A 70 11.30 -0.39 -19.90
C TYR A 70 11.05 -0.43 -21.42
N LEU A 71 9.91 0.06 -21.90
CA LEU A 71 9.85 0.92 -23.09
C LEU A 71 8.47 1.57 -23.22
N GLY A 72 8.47 2.87 -23.53
CA GLY A 72 7.26 3.66 -23.70
C GLY A 72 6.57 3.52 -25.06
N THR A 73 5.61 4.42 -25.24
CA THR A 73 4.89 4.84 -26.46
C THR A 73 3.47 4.29 -26.69
N ASN A 74 2.53 5.15 -26.29
CA ASN A 74 1.34 5.64 -27.00
C ASN A 74 0.02 4.85 -27.08
N PRO A 75 -1.13 5.56 -26.99
CA PRO A 75 -2.47 5.00 -27.03
C PRO A 75 -3.02 4.99 -28.47
N ALA A 76 -3.71 3.91 -28.83
CA ALA A 76 -4.78 3.77 -29.84
C ALA A 76 -4.61 2.45 -30.60
N LEU A 77 -5.60 1.56 -30.49
CA LEU A 77 -6.39 1.07 -31.62
C LEU A 77 -7.44 0.06 -31.12
N SER A 78 -8.70 0.28 -31.49
CA SER A 78 -9.82 -0.63 -31.25
C SER A 78 -9.60 -2.01 -31.90
N PRO A 79 -10.17 -3.11 -31.37
CA PRO A 79 -10.08 -4.41 -32.02
C PRO A 79 -11.09 -4.52 -33.17
N LYS A 80 -10.63 -4.80 -34.39
CA LYS A 80 -11.47 -5.39 -35.44
C LYS A 80 -11.42 -6.90 -35.30
N SER A 81 -12.60 -7.51 -35.25
CA SER A 81 -12.84 -8.94 -35.30
C SER A 81 -12.52 -9.50 -36.68
N GLU A 82 -11.71 -10.55 -36.77
CA GLU A 82 -11.72 -11.47 -37.91
C GLU A 82 -11.79 -12.91 -37.38
N VAL A 83 -12.93 -13.53 -37.67
CA VAL A 83 -13.16 -14.97 -37.63
C VAL A 83 -12.51 -15.54 -38.89
N SER A 84 -11.70 -16.59 -38.76
CA SER A 84 -11.42 -17.48 -39.89
C SER A 84 -11.14 -18.89 -39.41
N ASP A 85 -11.73 -19.80 -40.18
CA ASP A 85 -11.96 -21.23 -40.00
C ASP A 85 -10.72 -22.10 -39.70
N ILE A 86 -10.94 -23.13 -38.89
CA ILE A 86 -10.06 -24.28 -38.71
C ILE A 86 -10.45 -25.35 -39.74
N GLU A 87 -9.51 -25.72 -40.59
CA GLU A 87 -9.46 -27.05 -41.21
C GLU A 87 -8.02 -27.58 -41.09
N ARG A 88 -7.81 -28.57 -40.23
CA ARG A 88 -7.07 -29.82 -40.52
C ARG A 88 -7.14 -30.80 -39.35
#